data_AF-A0A506XDG4-F1
#
_entry.id   AF-A0A506XDG4-F1
#
_cell.length_a   1.000
_cell.length_b   1.000
_cell.length_c   1.000
_cell.angle_alpha   90.00
_cell.angle_beta   90.00
_cell.angle_gamma   90.00
#
_symmetry.space_group_name_H-M   'P 1'
#
loop_
_entity.id
_entity.type
_entity.pdbx_description
1 polymer ?
#
loop_
_entity_poly.entity_id
_entity_poly.type
_entity_poly.pdbx_seq_one_letter_code
_entity_poly.pdbx_strand_id
1 'polypeptide(L)' 'EAHAGDIVAVSGIEEITIGETIADPDDIRPLPAIEVDEPAISMTIGTNTSPIVGKVKGHKLTARMVKDRLDR' A
#
# COMPACT_ATOMS: atom_id res chain seq x y z
N GLU A 1 23.94 -1.40 18.78
CA GLU A 1 23.54 -2.81 18.95
C GLU A 1 22.08 -2.82 19.35
N ALA A 2 21.30 -3.74 18.78
CA ALA A 2 19.88 -3.92 19.08
C ALA A 2 19.70 -5.31 19.70
N HIS A 3 18.77 -5.43 20.64
CA HIS A 3 18.52 -6.67 21.39
C HIS A 3 17.08 -7.14 21.19
N ALA A 4 16.80 -8.37 21.62
CA ALA A 4 15.45 -8.93 21.58
C ALA A 4 14.48 -8.05 22.40
N GLY A 5 13.42 -7.57 21.73
CA GLY A 5 12.43 -6.67 22.31
C GLY A 5 12.56 -5.21 21.88
N ASP A 6 13.67 -4.83 21.24
CA ASP A 6 13.85 -3.46 20.74
C ASP A 6 13.04 -3.23 19.45
N ILE A 7 12.42 -2.04 19.35
CA ILE A 7 11.83 -1.55 18.11
C ILE A 7 12.87 -0.67 17.41
N VAL A 8 13.38 -1.13 16.27
CA VAL A 8 14.47 -0.50 15.54
C VAL A 8 14.17 -0.38 14.05
N ALA A 9 14.86 0.55 13.38
CA ALA A 9 14.89 0.62 11.92
C ALA A 9 16.24 0.07 11.42
N VAL A 10 16.20 -0.84 10.45
CA VAL A 10 17.38 -1.46 9.83
C VAL A 10 17.48 -0.94 8.39
N SER A 11 18.70 -0.56 7.96
CA SER A 11 19.00 -0.10 6.60
C SER A 11 20.00 -1.04 5.92
N GLY A 12 20.05 -1.00 4.58
CA GLY A 12 20.95 -1.83 3.79
C GLY A 12 20.34 -3.12 3.24
N ILE A 13 19.02 -3.30 3.36
CA ILE A 13 18.26 -4.39 2.74
C ILE A 13 17.18 -3.72 1.89
N GLU A 14 17.33 -3.75 0.57
CA GLU A 14 16.47 -3.00 -0.35
C GLU A 14 15.10 -3.68 -0.58
N GLU A 15 15.06 -5.01 -0.51
CA GLU A 15 13.88 -5.82 -0.82
C GLU A 15 13.26 -6.39 0.47
N ILE A 16 12.95 -5.53 1.45
CA ILE A 16 12.15 -5.94 2.61
C ILE A 16 10.81 -5.21 2.67
N THR A 17 9.76 -5.99 2.79
CA THR A 17 8.36 -5.56 2.82
C THR A 17 7.67 -5.99 4.11
N ILE A 18 6.44 -5.50 4.31
CA ILE A 18 5.67 -5.78 5.53
C ILE A 18 5.34 -7.26 5.60
N GLY A 19 5.65 -7.90 6.73
CA GLY A 19 5.38 -9.31 6.99
C GLY A 19 6.56 -10.25 6.70
N GLU A 20 7.68 -9.72 6.20
CA GLU A 20 8.91 -10.50 6.02
C GLU A 20 9.75 -10.54 7.30
N THR A 21 10.53 -11.61 7.46
CA THR A 21 11.38 -11.84 8.63
C THR A 21 12.85 -11.89 8.23
N ILE A 22 13.70 -11.09 8.88
CA ILE A 22 15.16 -11.22 8.78
C ILE A 22 15.59 -12.26 9.81
N ALA A 23 16.22 -13.34 9.36
CA ALA A 23 16.73 -14.42 10.19
C ALA A 23 18.24 -14.60 10.02
N ASP A 24 18.84 -15.36 10.93
CA ASP A 24 20.24 -15.77 10.83
C ASP A 24 20.44 -16.66 9.59
N PRO A 25 21.44 -16.39 8.72
CA PRO A 25 21.72 -17.22 7.55
C PRO A 25 22.10 -18.68 7.89
N ASP A 26 22.65 -18.94 9.07
CA ASP A 26 23.05 -20.30 9.50
C ASP A 26 21.91 -21.04 10.25
N ASP A 27 20.89 -20.32 10.73
CA ASP A 27 19.70 -20.86 11.42
C ASP A 27 18.43 -20.08 11.00
N ILE A 28 17.92 -20.44 9.81
CA ILE A 28 16.78 -19.77 9.19
C ILE A 28 15.48 -20.26 9.84
N ARG A 29 14.89 -19.41 10.70
CA ARG A 29 13.59 -19.63 11.33
C ARG A 29 12.66 -18.44 11.07
N PRO A 30 11.90 -18.45 9.95
CA PRO A 30 10.99 -17.36 9.61
C PRO A 30 9.81 -17.31 10.59
N LEU A 31 9.32 -16.11 10.89
CA LEU A 31 8.09 -15.94 11.66
C LEU A 31 6.88 -16.25 10.75
N PRO A 32 5.74 -16.62 11.35
CA PRO A 32 4.49 -16.75 10.60
C PRO A 32 4.17 -15.47 9.84
N ALA A 33 3.72 -15.61 8.59
CA ALA A 33 3.31 -14.47 7.77
C ALA A 33 2.12 -13.76 8.42
N ILE A 34 2.09 -12.43 8.26
CA ILE A 34 0.95 -11.62 8.69
C ILE A 34 -0.21 -11.86 7.71
N GLU A 35 -1.35 -12.29 8.23
CA GLU A 35 -2.58 -12.42 7.45
C GLU A 35 -3.22 -11.04 7.28
N VAL A 36 -3.48 -10.64 6.04
CA VAL A 36 -4.18 -9.38 5.72
C VAL A 36 -5.65 -9.70 5.58
N ASP A 37 -6.47 -9.08 6.44
CA ASP A 37 -7.92 -9.24 6.38
C ASP A 37 -8.49 -8.72 5.04
N GLU A 38 -9.48 -9.43 4.53
CA GLU A 38 -10.21 -9.00 3.34
C GLU A 38 -10.97 -7.68 3.58
N PRO A 39 -11.10 -6.82 2.55
CA PRO A 39 -11.80 -5.55 2.69
C PRO A 39 -13.28 -5.78 3.03
N ALA A 40 -13.72 -5.26 4.17
CA ALA A 40 -15.13 -5.38 4.60
C ALA A 40 -16.10 -4.54 3.75
N ILE A 41 -15.59 -3.55 3.01
CA ILE A 41 -16.39 -2.61 2.23
C ILE A 41 -15.83 -2.50 0.82
N SER A 42 -16.72 -2.55 -0.17
CA SER A 42 -16.43 -2.27 -1.57
C SER A 42 -17.22 -1.03 -2.01
N MET A 43 -16.59 -0.19 -2.84
CA MET A 43 -17.24 0.96 -3.46
C MET A 43 -16.84 1.06 -4.93
N THR A 44 -17.75 1.57 -5.76
CA THR A 44 -17.46 1.85 -7.17
C THR A 44 -17.08 3.32 -7.33
N ILE A 45 -15.91 3.57 -7.90
CA ILE A 45 -15.42 4.91 -8.23
C ILE A 45 -15.35 5.04 -9.75
N GLY A 46 -15.91 6.11 -10.29
CA GLY A 46 -15.98 6.35 -11.74
C GLY A 46 -15.88 7.82 -12.11
N THR A 47 -15.79 8.09 -13.41
CA THR A 47 -15.75 9.46 -13.95
C THR A 47 -17.13 10.12 -13.93
N ASN A 48 -17.16 11.42 -13.68
CA ASN A 48 -18.40 12.19 -13.77
C ASN A 48 -18.86 12.37 -15.24
N THR A 49 -20.03 11.84 -15.59
CA THR A 49 -20.65 11.94 -16.92
C THR A 49 -21.84 12.92 -16.96
N SER A 50 -22.01 13.75 -15.93
CA SER A 50 -23.12 14.68 -15.81
C SER A 50 -23.07 15.83 -16.84
N PRO A 51 -24.23 16.37 -17.31
CA PRO A 51 -24.28 17.50 -18.24
C PRO A 51 -23.63 18.80 -17.75
N ILE A 52 -23.27 18.88 -16.47
CA ILE A 52 -22.58 20.04 -15.87
C ILE A 52 -21.05 19.85 -15.78
N VAL A 53 -20.52 18.69 -16.20
CA VAL A 53 -19.09 18.40 -16.13
C VAL A 53 -18.28 19.44 -16.93
N GLY A 54 -17.20 19.95 -16.33
CA GLY A 54 -16.33 20.94 -16.98
C GLY A 54 -16.87 22.37 -17.06
N LYS A 55 -18.07 22.67 -16.53
CA LYS A 55 -18.57 24.06 -16.42
C LYS A 55 -17.87 24.85 -15.32
N VAL A 56 -17.39 24.17 -14.28
CA VAL A 56 -16.56 24.75 -13.21
C VAL A 56 -15.11 24.31 -13.44
N LYS A 57 -14.19 25.27 -13.39
CA LYS A 57 -12.75 25.05 -13.61
C LYS A 57 -12.23 24.01 -12.59
N GLY A 58 -11.54 22.97 -13.05
CA GLY A 58 -10.98 21.91 -12.18
C GLY A 58 -11.83 20.65 -12.00
N HIS A 59 -13.05 20.59 -12.54
CA HIS A 59 -13.96 19.44 -12.36
C HIS A 59 -13.99 18.44 -13.52
N LYS A 60 -13.11 18.59 -14.52
CA LYS A 60 -13.01 17.66 -15.65
C LYS A 60 -11.93 16.62 -15.36
N LEU A 61 -12.32 15.51 -14.76
CA LEU A 61 -11.44 14.37 -14.49
C LEU A 61 -11.66 13.29 -15.54
N THR A 62 -10.58 12.78 -16.10
CA THR A 62 -10.62 11.62 -17.00
C THR A 62 -10.47 10.33 -16.21
N ALA A 63 -10.85 9.19 -16.79
CA ALA A 63 -10.71 7.88 -16.15
C ALA A 63 -9.25 7.60 -15.75
N ARG A 64 -8.30 8.03 -16.59
CA ARG A 64 -6.87 7.91 -16.33
C ARG A 64 -6.45 8.71 -15.09
N MET A 65 -6.88 9.97 -14.97
CA MET A 65 -6.55 10.81 -13.81
C MET A 65 -7.12 10.24 -12.50
N VAL A 66 -8.30 9.62 -12.54
CA VAL A 66 -8.90 8.97 -11.37
C VAL A 66 -8.11 7.71 -11.01
N LYS A 67 -7.78 6.86 -11.99
CA LYS A 67 -6.98 5.65 -11.78
C LYS A 67 -5.59 5.98 -11.22
N ASP A 68 -4.90 6.96 -11.80
CA ASP A 68 -3.59 7.41 -11.35
C ASP A 68 -3.60 7.94 -9.91
N ARG A 69 -4.75 8.40 -9.40
CA ARG A 69 -4.92 8.81 -7.99
C ARG A 69 -5.22 7.65 -7.05
N LEU A 70 -5.87 6.59 -7.55
CA LEU A 70 -6.19 5.38 -6.77
C LEU A 70 -4.98 4.45 -6.66
N ASP A 71 -4.14 4.40 -7.69
CA ASP A 71 -2.93 3.58 -7.73
C ASP A 71 -1.77 4.18 -6.89
N ARG A 72 -1.94 5.40 -6.36
CA ARG A 72 -0.99 6.11 -5.51
C ARG A 72 -1.41 6.11 -4.05
#